data_AF-A0A358GP16-F1
#
_entry.id   AF-A0A358GP16-F1
#
_cell.length_a   1.000
_cell.length_b   1.000
_cell.length_c   1.000
_cell.angle_alpha   90.00
_cell.angle_beta   90.00
_cell.angle_gamma   90.00
#
_symmetry.space_group_name_H-M   'P 1'
#
loop_
_entity.id
_entity.type
_entity.pdbx_description
1 polymer ?
#
loop_
_entity_poly.entity_id
_entity_poly.type
_entity_poly.pdbx_seq_one_letter_code
_entity_poly.pdbx_strand_id
1 'polypeptide(L)'
;MNQSSTGSRLLQGAFVLGLAAIISKIIGAFQKIPLQNLGGDGVFGIYNTVYPFYMLIITVAAAGLPVAVSKFVAEQNALGRPEEGRRIIRLSSMLLGGIGLILALLMYTGAPLIGKWIGNGSVVTSIRAASMALLFVPVMTGLRGYFQGLQQMVPTAVSQVVEQTVRVTVMIVLLLWLMGRDASLETIAAGAMLGSVAGGFAGLVTMLGYVYHHRRKNRERLAVMQGAESVTGQPLDATAVPGGEGMQKSSRGVKGDKWSNEVATDGSLLVQIEGTKEYSTTGSSPLPEQRRSNRDWIKTLLMYAIPVCLGSLAVPLMNLVDTFTVPRLLRREGLDELQSMVSFGIYNRGLPLVQLVTMLATSLSVLFIPAMAEARLKGGPGAVRQQAGLALRWFWLIGLAASAGLAVLAEPINRMLYGDAAGTEALRYMALTAAGSTVSII
;
A
#
# COMPACT_ATOMS: atom_id res chain seq x y z
N MET A 1 16.87 10.18 -25.16
CA MET A 1 15.98 9.89 -24.01
C MET A 1 16.86 9.60 -22.81
N ASN A 2 16.92 10.52 -21.83
CA ASN A 2 17.77 10.37 -20.64
C ASN A 2 17.34 9.12 -19.85
N GLN A 3 18.22 8.12 -19.78
CA GLN A 3 18.03 7.00 -18.87
C GLN A 3 18.23 7.51 -17.45
N SER A 4 17.14 7.84 -16.77
CA SER A 4 17.15 8.11 -15.33
C SER A 4 17.84 6.95 -14.61
N SER A 5 18.84 7.27 -13.79
CA SER A 5 19.56 6.31 -12.94
C SER A 5 18.56 5.46 -12.14
N THR A 6 18.91 4.22 -11.80
CA THR A 6 18.04 3.29 -11.05
C THR A 6 17.49 3.94 -9.76
N GLY A 7 18.27 4.79 -9.10
CA GLY A 7 17.84 5.58 -7.94
C GLY A 7 16.74 6.60 -8.24
N SER A 8 16.82 7.31 -9.38
CA SER A 8 15.80 8.27 -9.80
C SER A 8 14.45 7.60 -10.09
N ARG A 9 14.45 6.41 -10.72
CA ARG A 9 13.23 5.63 -10.98
C ARG A 9 12.57 5.11 -9.71
N LEU A 10 13.38 4.66 -8.73
CA LEU A 10 12.88 4.21 -7.45
C LEU A 10 12.20 5.35 -6.68
N LEU A 11 12.85 6.52 -6.63
CA LEU A 11 12.32 7.70 -5.94
C LEU A 11 11.03 8.22 -6.59
N GLN A 12 10.99 8.26 -7.92
CA GLN A 12 9.78 8.63 -8.66
C GLN A 12 8.63 7.63 -8.42
N GLY A 13 8.91 6.32 -8.42
CA GLY A 13 7.93 5.28 -8.13
C GLY A 13 7.37 5.38 -6.70
N ALA A 14 8.25 5.60 -5.72
CA ALA A 14 7.86 5.79 -4.33
C ALA A 14 7.00 7.05 -4.13
N PHE A 15 7.34 8.16 -4.79
CA PHE A 15 6.56 9.39 -4.77
C PHE A 15 5.14 9.19 -5.32
N VAL A 16 5.00 8.51 -6.46
CA VAL A 16 3.70 8.21 -7.07
C VAL A 16 2.85 7.33 -6.15
N LEU A 17 3.43 6.31 -5.53
CA LEU A 17 2.72 5.45 -4.59
C LEU A 17 2.31 6.22 -3.32
N GLY A 18 3.18 7.08 -2.80
CA GLY A 18 2.89 7.94 -1.65
C GLY A 18 1.72 8.89 -1.92
N LEU A 19 1.72 9.57 -3.08
CA LEU A 19 0.64 10.46 -3.48
C LEU A 19 -0.70 9.70 -3.63
N ALA A 20 -0.67 8.53 -4.29
CA ALA A 20 -1.85 7.68 -4.41
C ALA A 20 -2.38 7.22 -3.04
N ALA A 21 -1.48 6.93 -2.09
CA ALA A 21 -1.86 6.57 -0.73
C ALA A 21 -2.51 7.73 0.03
N ILE A 22 -2.00 8.96 -0.13
CA ILE A 22 -2.60 10.16 0.45
C ILE A 22 -4.00 10.40 -0.13
N ILE A 23 -4.14 10.39 -1.46
CA ILE A 23 -5.44 10.56 -2.14
C ILE A 23 -6.44 9.50 -1.66
N SER A 24 -6.00 8.24 -1.60
CA SER A 24 -6.83 7.12 -1.13
C SER A 24 -7.28 7.28 0.31
N LYS A 25 -6.39 7.77 1.19
CA LYS A 25 -6.71 8.06 2.59
C LYS A 25 -7.72 9.20 2.69
N ILE A 26 -7.53 10.29 1.94
CA ILE A 26 -8.47 11.41 1.89
C ILE A 26 -9.86 10.91 1.49
N ILE A 27 -9.98 10.21 0.36
CA ILE A 27 -11.26 9.65 -0.10
C ILE A 27 -11.90 8.78 1.00
N GLY A 28 -11.11 7.94 1.67
CA GLY A 28 -11.58 7.05 2.73
C GLY A 28 -12.00 7.74 4.04
N ALA A 29 -11.37 8.84 4.44
CA ALA A 29 -11.83 9.64 5.59
C ALA A 29 -13.10 10.40 5.24
N PHE A 30 -13.12 11.05 4.07
CA PHE A 30 -14.24 11.86 3.64
C PHE A 30 -15.50 11.02 3.43
N GLN A 31 -15.40 9.75 3.04
CA GLN A 31 -16.57 8.88 2.87
C GLN A 31 -17.46 8.78 4.13
N LYS A 32 -16.87 8.91 5.32
CA LYS A 32 -17.59 8.74 6.59
C LYS A 32 -18.58 9.88 6.85
N ILE A 33 -18.28 11.09 6.38
CA ILE A 33 -19.11 12.27 6.61
C ILE A 33 -20.44 12.15 5.81
N PRO A 34 -20.46 11.93 4.48
CA PRO A 34 -21.70 11.68 3.75
C PRO A 34 -22.44 10.45 4.24
N LEU A 35 -21.73 9.36 4.59
CA LEU A 35 -22.38 8.15 5.14
C LEU A 35 -23.20 8.47 6.40
N GLN A 36 -22.64 9.25 7.32
CA GLN A 36 -23.32 9.63 8.55
C GLN A 36 -24.42 10.68 8.32
N ASN A 37 -24.14 11.72 7.52
CA ASN A 37 -25.08 12.80 7.28
C ASN A 37 -26.31 12.36 6.50
N LEU A 38 -26.13 11.44 5.54
CA LEU A 38 -27.21 10.92 4.74
C LEU A 38 -27.87 9.73 5.44
N GLY A 39 -27.08 8.73 5.87
CA GLY A 39 -27.61 7.49 6.46
C GLY A 39 -28.07 7.61 7.92
N GLY A 40 -27.69 8.68 8.62
CA GLY A 40 -27.95 8.88 10.04
C GLY A 40 -27.00 8.09 10.96
N ASP A 41 -27.03 8.43 12.25
CA ASP A 41 -26.11 7.86 13.24
C ASP A 41 -26.29 6.36 13.45
N GLY A 42 -27.50 5.81 13.29
CA GLY A 42 -27.74 4.37 13.42
C GLY A 42 -27.01 3.57 12.34
N VAL A 43 -27.11 3.99 11.07
CA VAL A 43 -26.38 3.38 9.95
C VAL A 43 -24.88 3.53 10.17
N PHE A 44 -24.43 4.71 10.58
CA PHE A 44 -23.02 4.97 10.85
C PHE A 44 -22.49 4.13 12.03
N GLY A 45 -23.28 3.92 13.07
CA GLY A 45 -22.97 3.07 14.21
C GLY A 45 -22.75 1.63 13.76
N ILE A 46 -23.72 1.05 13.05
CA ILE A 46 -23.62 -0.31 12.49
C ILE A 46 -22.36 -0.44 11.61
N TYR A 47 -22.13 0.53 10.72
CA TYR A 47 -20.95 0.54 9.85
C TYR A 47 -19.64 0.57 10.64
N ASN A 48 -19.49 1.45 11.63
CA ASN A 48 -18.26 1.56 12.43
C ASN A 48 -18.08 0.41 13.42
N THR A 49 -19.13 -0.35 13.74
CA THR A 49 -18.97 -1.62 14.45
C THR A 49 -18.43 -2.71 13.52
N VAL A 50 -18.93 -2.80 12.27
CA VAL A 50 -18.50 -3.86 11.35
C VAL A 50 -17.13 -3.57 10.72
N TYR A 51 -16.82 -2.31 10.42
CA TYR A 51 -15.63 -1.94 9.66
C TYR A 51 -14.30 -2.34 10.34
N PRO A 52 -14.07 -2.12 11.65
CA PRO A 52 -12.86 -2.59 12.33
C PRO A 52 -12.69 -4.11 12.30
N PHE A 53 -13.79 -4.86 12.45
CA PHE A 53 -13.78 -6.32 12.35
C PHE A 53 -13.44 -6.77 10.93
N TYR A 54 -14.06 -6.16 9.92
CA TYR A 54 -13.70 -6.38 8.51
C TYR A 54 -12.22 -6.11 8.24
N MET A 55 -11.69 -4.99 8.76
CA MET A 55 -10.27 -4.63 8.60
C MET A 55 -9.32 -5.62 9.28
N LEU A 56 -9.69 -6.20 10.43
CA LEU A 56 -8.94 -7.28 11.05
C LEU A 56 -8.81 -8.49 10.10
N ILE A 57 -9.93 -8.97 9.56
CA ILE A 57 -9.93 -10.15 8.68
C ILE A 57 -9.16 -9.89 7.39
N ILE A 58 -9.27 -8.68 6.81
CA ILE A 58 -8.47 -8.27 5.67
C ILE A 58 -6.98 -8.25 6.01
N THR A 59 -6.61 -7.75 7.19
CA THR A 59 -5.21 -7.72 7.64
C THR A 59 -4.64 -9.14 7.73
N VAL A 60 -5.41 -10.08 8.32
CA VAL A 60 -5.04 -11.51 8.36
C VAL A 60 -4.87 -12.08 6.94
N ALA A 61 -5.77 -11.74 6.02
CA ALA A 61 -5.75 -12.27 4.66
C ALA A 61 -4.61 -11.70 3.80
N ALA A 62 -4.24 -10.44 4.01
CA ALA A 62 -3.56 -9.63 2.99
C ALA A 62 -2.36 -8.81 3.47
N ALA A 63 -2.02 -8.77 4.77
CA ALA A 63 -0.90 -7.96 5.24
C ALA A 63 0.47 -8.56 4.88
N GLY A 64 0.65 -9.87 5.07
CA GLY A 64 1.96 -10.51 4.94
C GLY A 64 2.32 -10.98 3.53
N LEU A 65 1.38 -11.61 2.82
CA LEU A 65 1.66 -12.27 1.54
C LEU A 65 2.15 -11.31 0.44
N PRO A 66 1.56 -10.12 0.24
CA PRO A 66 2.03 -9.16 -0.77
C PRO A 66 3.48 -8.72 -0.56
N VAL A 67 3.90 -8.55 0.70
CA VAL A 67 5.27 -8.17 1.07
C VAL A 67 6.24 -9.30 0.70
N ALA A 68 5.88 -10.55 1.03
CA ALA A 68 6.68 -11.72 0.65
C ALA A 68 6.77 -11.86 -0.89
N VAL A 69 5.65 -11.69 -1.60
CA VAL A 69 5.61 -11.72 -3.08
C VAL A 69 6.52 -10.63 -3.66
N SER A 70 6.43 -9.40 -3.17
CA SER A 70 7.27 -8.29 -3.63
C SER A 70 8.76 -8.61 -3.47
N LYS A 71 9.16 -9.15 -2.31
CA LYS A 71 10.54 -9.55 -2.05
C LYS A 71 11.03 -10.63 -3.03
N PHE A 72 10.32 -11.75 -3.14
CA PHE A 72 10.78 -12.88 -3.96
C PHE A 72 10.68 -12.61 -5.46
N VAL A 73 9.70 -11.81 -5.90
CA VAL A 73 9.63 -11.35 -7.30
C VAL A 73 10.81 -10.45 -7.64
N ALA A 74 11.17 -9.51 -6.75
CA ALA A 74 12.35 -8.67 -6.93
C ALA A 74 13.65 -9.50 -7.00
N GLU A 75 13.79 -10.48 -6.11
CA GLU A 75 14.94 -11.40 -6.06
C GLU A 75 15.08 -12.20 -7.36
N GLN A 76 14.00 -12.85 -7.81
CA GLN A 76 14.03 -13.63 -9.06
C GLN A 76 14.21 -12.76 -10.31
N ASN A 77 13.70 -11.53 -10.30
CA ASN A 77 13.93 -10.57 -11.38
C ASN A 77 15.39 -10.11 -11.43
N ALA A 78 16.03 -9.90 -10.28
CA ALA A 78 17.45 -9.57 -10.18
C ALA A 78 18.36 -10.71 -10.65
N LEU A 79 17.94 -11.97 -10.42
CA LEU A 79 18.63 -13.18 -10.90
C LEU A 79 18.39 -13.47 -12.40
N GLY A 80 17.67 -12.61 -13.12
CA GLY A 80 17.37 -12.82 -14.54
C GLY A 80 16.41 -13.99 -14.82
N ARG A 81 15.60 -14.40 -13.82
CA ARG A 81 14.65 -15.52 -13.91
C ARG A 81 13.19 -15.03 -13.86
N PRO A 82 12.70 -14.26 -14.85
CA PRO A 82 11.36 -13.69 -14.83
C PRO A 82 10.24 -14.74 -14.86
N GLU A 83 10.51 -15.95 -15.37
CA GLU A 83 9.55 -17.06 -15.38
C GLU A 83 9.24 -17.57 -13.96
N GLU A 84 10.23 -17.61 -13.07
CA GLU A 84 9.99 -17.96 -11.66
C GLU A 84 9.21 -16.86 -10.95
N GLY A 85 9.47 -15.59 -11.26
CA GLY A 85 8.62 -14.46 -10.82
C GLY A 85 7.15 -14.63 -11.22
N ARG A 86 6.89 -15.09 -12.45
CA ARG A 86 5.53 -15.40 -12.94
C ARG A 86 4.91 -16.61 -12.26
N ARG A 87 5.72 -17.58 -11.86
CA ARG A 87 5.28 -18.75 -11.08
C ARG A 87 4.88 -18.34 -9.66
N ILE A 88 5.69 -17.51 -9.00
CA ILE A 88 5.42 -16.95 -7.67
C ILE A 88 4.07 -16.23 -7.66
N ILE A 89 3.76 -15.40 -8.67
CA ILE A 89 2.48 -14.70 -8.70
C ILE A 89 1.29 -15.63 -8.90
N ARG A 90 1.42 -16.69 -9.70
CA ARG A 90 0.35 -17.69 -9.86
C ARG A 90 0.07 -18.42 -8.56
N LEU A 91 1.12 -18.90 -7.90
CA LEU A 91 1.03 -19.63 -6.63
C LEU A 91 0.46 -18.74 -5.52
N SER A 92 0.96 -17.51 -5.39
CA SER A 92 0.44 -16.56 -4.41
C SER A 92 -1.00 -16.14 -4.69
N SER A 93 -1.40 -15.96 -5.95
CA SER A 93 -2.79 -15.65 -6.29
C SER A 93 -3.75 -16.80 -5.95
N MET A 94 -3.35 -18.05 -6.19
CA MET A 94 -4.11 -19.23 -5.78
C MET A 94 -4.23 -19.32 -4.26
N LEU A 95 -3.12 -19.10 -3.54
CA LEU A 95 -3.08 -19.11 -2.08
C LEU A 95 -3.95 -18.00 -1.47
N LEU A 96 -3.84 -16.76 -1.98
CA LEU A 96 -4.64 -15.62 -1.54
C LEU A 96 -6.12 -15.79 -1.88
N GLY A 97 -6.44 -16.35 -3.04
CA GLY A 97 -7.82 -16.67 -3.42
C GLY A 97 -8.42 -17.73 -2.50
N GLY A 98 -7.67 -18.78 -2.17
CA GLY A 98 -8.08 -19.81 -1.22
C GLY A 98 -8.29 -19.25 0.20
N ILE A 99 -7.33 -18.48 0.71
CA ILE A 99 -7.44 -17.81 2.01
C ILE A 99 -8.65 -16.86 2.03
N GLY A 100 -8.80 -16.04 0.99
CA GLY A 100 -9.91 -15.11 0.84
C GLY A 100 -11.27 -15.81 0.83
N LEU A 101 -11.40 -16.92 0.09
CA LEU A 101 -12.62 -17.73 0.04
C LEU A 101 -12.95 -18.36 1.39
N ILE A 102 -11.96 -18.95 2.06
CA ILE A 102 -12.14 -19.57 3.39
C ILE A 102 -12.59 -18.51 4.39
N LEU A 103 -11.89 -17.37 4.45
CA LEU A 103 -12.23 -16.29 5.37
C LEU A 103 -13.57 -15.64 5.04
N ALA A 104 -13.93 -15.51 3.76
CA ALA A 104 -15.26 -15.04 3.35
C ALA A 104 -16.35 -15.98 3.88
N LEU A 105 -16.20 -17.29 3.69
CA LEU A 105 -17.17 -18.29 4.14
C LEU A 105 -17.30 -18.31 5.66
N LEU A 106 -16.16 -18.28 6.38
CA LEU A 106 -16.13 -18.25 7.84
C LEU A 106 -16.78 -16.97 8.38
N MET A 107 -16.49 -15.81 7.78
CA MET A 107 -17.06 -14.53 8.20
C MET A 107 -18.56 -14.45 7.88
N TYR A 108 -18.99 -14.95 6.71
CA TYR A 108 -20.40 -14.96 6.30
C TYR A 108 -21.26 -15.86 7.18
N THR A 109 -20.82 -17.10 7.41
CA THR A 109 -21.53 -18.08 8.23
C THR A 109 -21.42 -17.76 9.72
N GLY A 110 -20.28 -17.23 10.16
CA GLY A 110 -20.02 -16.79 11.52
C GLY A 110 -20.67 -15.44 11.89
N ALA A 111 -21.27 -14.71 10.95
CA ALA A 111 -21.87 -13.40 11.19
C ALA A 111 -22.85 -13.37 12.38
N PRO A 112 -23.76 -14.35 12.58
CA PRO A 112 -24.64 -14.37 13.75
C PRO A 112 -23.90 -14.54 15.07
N LEU A 113 -22.82 -15.33 15.10
CA LEU A 113 -21.99 -15.52 16.29
C LEU A 113 -21.23 -14.23 16.61
N ILE A 114 -20.68 -13.56 15.60
CA ILE A 114 -20.00 -12.28 15.75
C ILE A 114 -20.97 -11.20 16.26
N GLY A 115 -22.20 -11.14 15.73
CA GLY A 115 -23.25 -10.25 16.22
C GLY A 115 -23.58 -10.49 17.69
N LYS A 116 -23.77 -11.76 18.09
CA LYS A 116 -23.95 -12.12 19.51
C LYS A 116 -22.76 -11.70 20.37
N TRP A 117 -21.54 -11.88 19.88
CA TRP A 117 -20.35 -11.42 20.59
C TRP A 117 -20.34 -9.90 20.69
N ILE A 118 -20.59 -9.13 19.64
CA ILE A 118 -20.72 -7.67 19.72
C ILE A 118 -21.85 -7.26 20.70
N GLY A 119 -22.79 -8.17 20.97
CA GLY A 119 -23.99 -7.87 21.73
C GLY A 119 -24.98 -7.10 20.88
N ASN A 120 -24.95 -7.29 19.55
CA ASN A 120 -25.89 -6.66 18.64
C ASN A 120 -26.21 -7.50 17.39
N GLY A 121 -27.50 -7.73 17.10
CA GLY A 121 -27.96 -8.48 15.94
C GLY A 121 -27.98 -7.64 14.66
N SER A 122 -28.13 -6.32 14.76
CA SER A 122 -28.24 -5.40 13.62
C SER A 122 -27.02 -5.39 12.68
N VAL A 123 -25.87 -5.87 13.17
CA VAL A 123 -24.63 -5.93 12.38
C VAL A 123 -24.53 -7.15 11.48
N VAL A 124 -25.39 -8.16 11.66
CA VAL A 124 -25.25 -9.47 10.97
C VAL A 124 -25.30 -9.33 9.45
N THR A 125 -26.25 -8.55 8.94
CA THR A 125 -26.41 -8.28 7.50
C THR A 125 -25.19 -7.54 6.94
N SER A 126 -24.67 -6.57 7.69
CA SER A 126 -23.48 -5.79 7.32
C SER A 126 -22.19 -6.62 7.33
N ILE A 127 -22.02 -7.54 8.29
CA ILE A 127 -20.89 -8.49 8.33
C ILE A 127 -20.93 -9.41 7.11
N ARG A 128 -22.12 -9.93 6.77
CA ARG A 128 -22.30 -10.76 5.57
C ARG A 128 -21.95 -10.02 4.29
N ALA A 129 -22.44 -8.79 4.12
CA ALA A 129 -22.10 -7.95 2.97
C ALA A 129 -20.58 -7.70 2.86
N ALA A 130 -19.93 -7.35 3.97
CA ALA A 130 -18.50 -7.09 4.03
C ALA A 130 -17.64 -8.32 3.67
N SER A 131 -18.09 -9.52 4.07
CA SER A 131 -17.35 -10.77 3.83
C SER A 131 -17.10 -11.05 2.35
N MET A 132 -17.98 -10.59 1.46
CA MET A 132 -17.83 -10.80 0.01
C MET A 132 -16.61 -10.10 -0.58
N ALA A 133 -16.14 -9.01 0.06
CA ALA A 133 -14.95 -8.30 -0.40
C ALA A 133 -13.67 -9.15 -0.26
N LEU A 134 -13.66 -10.14 0.65
CA LEU A 134 -12.54 -11.06 0.84
C LEU A 134 -12.30 -11.97 -0.36
N LEU A 135 -13.26 -12.08 -1.29
CA LEU A 135 -13.07 -12.81 -2.53
C LEU A 135 -12.14 -12.09 -3.51
N PHE A 136 -12.04 -10.76 -3.41
CA PHE A 136 -11.33 -9.93 -4.38
C PHE A 136 -10.09 -9.26 -3.78
N VAL A 137 -10.21 -8.71 -2.57
CA VAL A 137 -9.18 -7.85 -1.99
C VAL A 137 -7.84 -8.58 -1.77
N PRO A 138 -7.79 -9.81 -1.20
CA PRO A 138 -6.51 -10.50 -0.99
C PRO A 138 -5.78 -10.80 -2.29
N VAL A 139 -6.48 -11.21 -3.35
CA VAL A 139 -5.86 -11.48 -4.65
C VAL A 139 -5.31 -10.19 -5.25
N MET A 140 -6.08 -9.10 -5.20
CA MET A 140 -5.66 -7.78 -5.67
C MET A 140 -4.39 -7.29 -4.95
N THR A 141 -4.29 -7.44 -3.62
CA THR A 141 -3.08 -7.03 -2.89
C THR A 141 -1.87 -7.90 -3.24
N GLY A 142 -2.06 -9.21 -3.50
CA GLY A 142 -1.00 -10.08 -4.02
C GLY A 142 -0.46 -9.62 -5.37
N LEU A 143 -1.36 -9.23 -6.29
CA LEU A 143 -0.97 -8.63 -7.57
C LEU A 143 -0.22 -7.31 -7.39
N ARG A 144 -0.60 -6.48 -6.41
CA ARG A 144 0.15 -5.26 -6.07
C ARG A 144 1.56 -5.61 -5.63
N GLY A 145 1.71 -6.63 -4.78
CA GLY A 145 3.02 -7.16 -4.38
C GLY A 145 3.89 -7.57 -5.56
N TYR A 146 3.31 -8.21 -6.59
CA TYR A 146 4.05 -8.57 -7.81
C TYR A 146 4.60 -7.34 -8.55
N PHE A 147 3.76 -6.34 -8.83
CA PHE A 147 4.22 -5.14 -9.53
C PHE A 147 5.17 -4.29 -8.69
N GLN A 148 4.97 -4.24 -7.37
CA GLN A 148 5.92 -3.63 -6.43
C GLN A 148 7.30 -4.31 -6.51
N GLY A 149 7.34 -5.65 -6.55
CA GLY A 149 8.58 -6.41 -6.72
C GLY A 149 9.28 -6.15 -8.05
N LEU A 150 8.53 -5.86 -9.10
CA LEU A 150 9.06 -5.40 -10.40
C LEU A 150 9.45 -3.91 -10.43
N GLN A 151 9.34 -3.20 -9.30
CA GLN A 151 9.52 -1.74 -9.20
C GLN A 151 8.57 -0.93 -10.09
N GLN A 152 7.43 -1.52 -10.48
CA GLN A 152 6.38 -0.86 -11.24
C GLN A 152 5.28 -0.39 -10.30
N MET A 153 5.37 0.87 -9.86
CA MET A 153 4.44 1.42 -8.87
C MET A 153 3.12 1.93 -9.47
N VAL A 154 3.09 2.22 -10.78
CA VAL A 154 1.90 2.76 -11.47
C VAL A 154 0.67 1.85 -11.37
N PRO A 155 0.74 0.53 -11.66
CA PRO A 155 -0.42 -0.36 -11.53
C PRO A 155 -0.99 -0.37 -10.10
N THR A 156 -0.09 -0.41 -9.11
CA THR A 156 -0.46 -0.37 -7.70
C THR A 156 -1.16 0.94 -7.34
N ALA A 157 -0.56 2.08 -7.69
CA ALA A 157 -1.11 3.40 -7.42
C ALA A 157 -2.49 3.59 -8.06
N VAL A 158 -2.64 3.25 -9.35
CA VAL A 158 -3.91 3.37 -10.08
C VAL A 158 -4.96 2.45 -9.47
N SER A 159 -4.63 1.18 -9.23
CA SER A 159 -5.60 0.24 -8.64
C SER A 159 -6.07 0.70 -7.26
N GLN A 160 -5.23 1.39 -6.48
CA GLN A 160 -5.58 1.88 -5.15
C GLN A 160 -6.57 3.05 -5.22
N VAL A 161 -6.31 4.01 -6.11
CA VAL A 161 -7.23 5.14 -6.34
C VAL A 161 -8.56 4.65 -6.92
N VAL A 162 -8.53 3.73 -7.89
CA VAL A 162 -9.73 3.12 -8.47
C VAL A 162 -10.55 2.38 -7.42
N GLU A 163 -9.90 1.54 -6.60
CA GLU A 163 -10.56 0.79 -5.52
C GLU A 163 -11.30 1.73 -4.56
N GLN A 164 -10.67 2.82 -4.11
CA GLN A 164 -11.30 3.77 -3.18
C GLN A 164 -12.40 4.59 -3.85
N THR A 165 -12.19 5.06 -5.09
CA THR A 165 -13.18 5.87 -5.80
C THR A 165 -14.45 5.05 -6.06
N VAL A 166 -14.31 3.82 -6.58
CA VAL A 166 -15.45 2.94 -6.81
C VAL A 166 -16.12 2.55 -5.50
N ARG A 167 -15.34 2.25 -4.45
CA ARG A 167 -15.87 1.94 -3.12
C ARG A 167 -16.81 3.03 -2.61
N VAL A 168 -16.33 4.28 -2.57
CA VAL A 168 -17.11 5.41 -2.07
C VAL A 168 -18.30 5.72 -2.96
N THR A 169 -18.11 5.68 -4.28
CA THR A 169 -19.19 5.94 -5.24
C THR A 169 -20.33 4.93 -5.06
N VAL A 170 -20.02 3.64 -5.05
CA VAL A 170 -21.03 2.58 -4.90
C VAL A 170 -21.66 2.63 -3.51
N MET A 171 -20.88 2.90 -2.46
CA MET A 171 -21.40 3.10 -1.11
C MET A 171 -22.47 4.21 -1.08
N ILE A 172 -22.19 5.40 -1.63
CA ILE A 172 -23.12 6.53 -1.65
C ILE A 172 -24.34 6.22 -2.52
N VAL A 173 -24.15 5.62 -3.70
CA VAL A 173 -25.25 5.26 -4.60
C VAL A 173 -26.20 4.27 -3.95
N LEU A 174 -25.67 3.19 -3.34
CA LEU A 174 -26.50 2.21 -2.64
C LEU A 174 -27.19 2.79 -1.41
N LEU A 175 -26.51 3.67 -0.67
CA LEU A 175 -27.09 4.38 0.46
C LEU A 175 -28.32 5.19 0.04
N LEU A 176 -28.19 6.04 -0.98
CA LEU A 176 -29.29 6.87 -1.46
C LEU A 176 -30.43 6.02 -2.05
N TRP A 177 -30.09 4.96 -2.78
CA TRP A 177 -31.07 4.07 -3.41
C TRP A 177 -31.86 3.23 -2.39
N LEU A 178 -31.23 2.81 -1.29
CA LEU A 178 -31.88 2.09 -0.19
C LEU A 178 -32.71 3.02 0.70
N MET A 179 -32.21 4.23 0.97
CA MET A 179 -32.98 5.26 1.68
C MET A 179 -34.24 5.66 0.93
N GLY A 180 -34.16 5.83 -0.40
CA GLY A 180 -35.34 6.12 -1.23
C GLY A 180 -36.37 4.98 -1.30
N ARG A 181 -36.10 3.83 -0.67
CA ARG A 181 -37.02 2.70 -0.50
C ARG A 181 -37.45 2.47 0.94
N ASP A 182 -37.13 3.40 1.85
CA ASP A 182 -37.41 3.28 3.28
C ASP A 182 -36.86 1.96 3.86
N ALA A 183 -35.70 1.51 3.37
CA ALA A 183 -35.06 0.29 3.84
C ALA A 183 -34.63 0.43 5.31
N SER A 184 -34.57 -0.69 6.03
CA SER A 184 -34.10 -0.69 7.42
C SER A 184 -32.65 -0.20 7.55
N LEU A 185 -32.29 0.38 8.70
CA LEU A 185 -30.93 0.88 8.97
C LEU A 185 -29.87 -0.21 8.75
N GLU A 186 -30.20 -1.45 9.11
CA GLU A 186 -29.34 -2.63 8.89
C GLU A 186 -29.05 -2.87 7.41
N THR A 187 -30.08 -2.75 6.58
CA THR A 187 -29.98 -2.95 5.13
C THR A 187 -29.19 -1.82 4.49
N ILE A 188 -29.42 -0.57 4.91
CA ILE A 188 -28.67 0.60 4.44
C ILE A 188 -27.18 0.44 4.79
N ALA A 189 -26.86 0.06 6.03
CA ALA A 189 -25.48 -0.18 6.47
C ALA A 189 -24.84 -1.34 5.69
N ALA A 190 -25.58 -2.42 5.43
CA ALA A 190 -25.10 -3.53 4.61
C ALA A 190 -24.82 -3.08 3.17
N GLY A 191 -25.69 -2.26 2.59
CA GLY A 191 -25.48 -1.62 1.29
C GLY A 191 -24.21 -0.76 1.25
N ALA A 192 -23.94 0.00 2.31
CA ALA A 192 -22.70 0.77 2.44
C ALA A 192 -21.46 -0.15 2.44
N MET A 193 -21.52 -1.30 3.13
CA MET A 193 -20.43 -2.29 3.15
C MET A 193 -20.19 -2.93 1.78
N LEU A 194 -21.22 -3.09 0.93
CA LEU A 194 -21.06 -3.58 -0.45
C LEU A 194 -20.19 -2.65 -1.32
N GLY A 195 -20.03 -1.38 -0.96
CA GLY A 195 -19.03 -0.51 -1.56
C GLY A 195 -17.62 -1.11 -1.52
N SER A 196 -17.24 -1.77 -0.42
CA SER A 196 -15.93 -2.43 -0.32
C SER A 196 -15.78 -3.62 -1.26
N VAL A 197 -16.89 -4.32 -1.56
CA VAL A 197 -16.92 -5.41 -2.53
C VAL A 197 -16.69 -4.86 -3.94
N ALA A 198 -17.43 -3.83 -4.32
CA ALA A 198 -17.30 -3.18 -5.63
C ALA A 198 -15.91 -2.56 -5.83
N GLY A 199 -15.38 -1.88 -4.82
CA GLY A 199 -14.02 -1.34 -4.84
C GLY A 199 -12.96 -2.43 -5.01
N GLY A 200 -13.03 -3.49 -4.20
CA GLY A 200 -12.12 -4.64 -4.31
C GLY A 200 -12.18 -5.33 -5.67
N PHE A 201 -13.38 -5.51 -6.22
CA PHE A 201 -13.58 -6.06 -7.55
C PHE A 201 -12.98 -5.17 -8.64
N ALA A 202 -13.28 -3.86 -8.64
CA ALA A 202 -12.76 -2.92 -9.62
C ALA A 202 -11.22 -2.80 -9.55
N GLY A 203 -10.65 -2.81 -8.34
CA GLY A 203 -9.22 -2.85 -8.14
C GLY A 203 -8.59 -4.14 -8.67
N LEU A 204 -9.21 -5.30 -8.44
CA LEU A 204 -8.76 -6.58 -8.99
C LEU A 204 -8.80 -6.59 -10.52
N VAL A 205 -9.91 -6.15 -11.13
CA VAL A 205 -10.06 -6.05 -12.59
C VAL A 205 -8.97 -5.15 -13.18
N THR A 206 -8.71 -4.01 -12.55
CA THR A 206 -7.63 -3.10 -12.94
C THR A 206 -6.28 -3.82 -12.94
N MET A 207 -5.97 -4.56 -11.87
CA MET A 207 -4.71 -5.30 -11.75
C MET A 207 -4.59 -6.43 -12.78
N LEU A 208 -5.67 -7.17 -13.04
CA LEU A 208 -5.70 -8.20 -14.08
C LEU A 208 -5.47 -7.63 -15.48
N GLY A 209 -6.03 -6.45 -15.77
CA GLY A 209 -5.77 -5.71 -17.02
C GLY A 209 -4.28 -5.38 -17.19
N TYR A 210 -3.62 -4.89 -16.13
CA TYR A 210 -2.18 -4.64 -16.16
C TYR A 210 -1.36 -5.92 -16.32
N VAL A 211 -1.75 -7.02 -15.67
CA VAL A 211 -1.07 -8.32 -15.86
C VAL A 211 -1.20 -8.80 -17.31
N TYR A 212 -2.38 -8.69 -17.91
CA TYR A 212 -2.62 -9.06 -19.30
C TYR A 212 -1.75 -8.24 -20.25
N HIS A 213 -1.72 -6.92 -20.09
CA HIS A 213 -0.91 -6.03 -20.93
C HIS A 213 0.60 -6.29 -20.76
N HIS A 214 1.06 -6.50 -19.52
CA HIS A 214 2.45 -6.84 -19.24
C HIS A 214 2.89 -8.16 -19.89
N ARG A 215 2.01 -9.18 -19.88
CA ARG A 215 2.28 -10.47 -20.54
C ARG A 215 2.33 -10.34 -22.06
N ARG A 216 1.42 -9.57 -22.65
CA ARG A 216 1.37 -9.35 -24.10
C ARG A 216 2.65 -8.69 -24.62
N LYS A 217 3.09 -7.60 -23.98
CA LYS A 217 4.31 -6.88 -24.37
C LYS A 217 5.57 -7.74 -24.28
N ASN A 218 5.66 -8.61 -23.27
CA ASN A 218 6.79 -9.54 -23.15
C ASN A 218 6.78 -10.62 -24.23
N ARG A 219 5.60 -11.13 -24.64
CA ARG A 219 5.50 -12.06 -25.77
C ARG A 219 5.92 -11.41 -27.09
N GLU A 220 5.47 -10.19 -27.35
CA GLU A 220 5.82 -9.44 -28.56
C GLU A 220 7.34 -9.20 -28.64
N ARG A 221 8.00 -8.83 -27.54
CA ARG A 221 9.47 -8.68 -27.48
C ARG A 221 10.21 -9.97 -27.78
N LEU A 222 9.79 -11.09 -27.20
CA LEU A 222 10.41 -12.40 -27.44
C LEU A 222 10.24 -12.84 -28.91
N ALA A 223 9.06 -12.60 -29.49
CA ALA A 223 8.80 -12.89 -30.91
C ALA A 223 9.70 -12.05 -31.84
N VAL A 224 9.93 -10.77 -31.51
CA VAL A 224 10.85 -9.90 -32.28
C VAL A 224 12.30 -10.35 -32.14
N MET A 225 12.75 -10.78 -30.95
CA MET A 225 14.11 -11.29 -30.75
C MET A 225 14.36 -12.60 -31.49
N GLN A 226 13.40 -13.52 -31.47
CA GLN A 226 13.46 -14.78 -32.23
C GLN A 226 13.37 -14.54 -33.75
N GLY A 227 12.56 -13.57 -34.18
CA GLY A 227 12.51 -13.15 -35.58
C GLY A 227 13.83 -12.51 -36.05
N ALA A 228 14.47 -11.69 -35.21
CA ALA A 228 15.76 -11.08 -35.52
C ALA A 228 16.89 -12.14 -35.61
N GLU A 229 16.93 -13.11 -34.68
CA GLU A 229 17.89 -14.23 -34.75
C GLU A 229 17.72 -15.08 -36.01
N SER A 230 16.49 -15.27 -36.49
CA SER A 230 16.21 -16.00 -37.73
C SER A 230 16.66 -15.26 -39.01
N VAL A 231 16.78 -13.92 -38.95
CA VAL A 231 17.25 -13.09 -40.08
C VAL A 231 18.77 -12.94 -40.08
N THR A 232 19.43 -13.00 -38.93
CA THR A 232 20.91 -12.93 -38.80
C THR A 232 21.60 -14.29 -38.88
N GLY A 233 20.91 -15.34 -39.34
CA GLY A 233 21.40 -16.72 -39.40
C GLY A 233 22.50 -17.03 -40.42
N GLN A 234 23.52 -16.18 -40.56
CA GLN A 234 24.83 -16.62 -41.05
C GLN A 234 25.78 -16.71 -39.86
N PRO A 235 26.42 -17.88 -39.61
CA PRO A 235 27.43 -17.97 -38.58
C PRO A 235 28.56 -16.98 -38.92
N LEU A 236 28.96 -16.17 -37.95
CA LEU A 236 30.20 -15.40 -38.02
C LEU A 236 31.35 -16.39 -38.17
N ASP A 237 31.77 -16.61 -39.41
CA ASP A 237 32.91 -17.44 -39.76
C ASP A 237 34.17 -16.78 -39.20
N ALA A 238 34.70 -17.36 -38.12
CA ALA A 238 35.85 -16.86 -37.38
C ALA A 238 37.19 -17.13 -38.10
N THR A 239 37.22 -17.04 -39.44
CA THR A 239 38.43 -17.32 -40.24
C THR A 239 38.78 -16.25 -41.27
N ALA A 240 38.03 -15.16 -41.40
CA ALA A 240 38.41 -14.06 -42.28
C ALA A 240 39.34 -13.07 -41.55
N VAL A 241 40.64 -13.36 -41.53
CA VAL A 241 41.69 -12.33 -41.42
C VAL A 241 41.84 -11.70 -42.80
N PRO A 242 41.50 -10.41 -43.02
CA PRO A 242 41.93 -9.74 -44.23
C PRO A 242 43.39 -9.33 -44.03
N GLY A 243 44.27 -10.03 -44.72
CA GLY A 243 45.65 -9.59 -44.95
C GLY A 243 45.67 -8.19 -45.57
N GLY A 244 46.68 -7.42 -45.19
CA GLY A 244 46.83 -6.04 -45.67
C GLY A 244 47.10 -5.95 -47.16
N GLU A 245 46.63 -4.86 -47.76
CA GLU A 245 47.36 -4.08 -48.77
C GLU A 245 46.57 -2.81 -49.12
N GLY A 246 47.28 -1.67 -49.10
CA GLY A 246 47.10 -0.59 -50.08
C GLY A 246 46.01 0.47 -49.89
N MET A 247 46.48 1.73 -49.80
CA MET A 247 45.82 2.97 -50.25
C MET A 247 44.64 3.52 -49.42
N GLN A 248 44.48 4.82 -49.15
CA GLN A 248 45.20 6.02 -49.57
C GLN A 248 44.75 7.17 -48.64
N LYS A 249 45.65 8.13 -48.40
CA LYS A 249 45.38 9.40 -47.70
C LYS A 249 44.20 10.15 -48.32
N SER A 250 43.30 10.67 -47.48
CA SER A 250 42.55 11.89 -47.81
C SER A 250 42.26 12.69 -46.54
N SER A 251 43.08 13.71 -46.34
CA SER A 251 42.91 14.82 -45.42
C SER A 251 41.81 15.78 -45.90
N ARG A 252 40.87 16.13 -45.02
CA ARG A 252 40.21 17.45 -45.01
C ARG A 252 39.83 17.80 -43.58
N GLY A 253 40.53 18.81 -43.04
CA GLY A 253 40.35 19.27 -41.67
C GLY A 253 39.18 20.23 -41.48
N VAL A 254 39.01 20.69 -40.25
CA VAL A 254 38.97 22.10 -39.83
C VAL A 254 38.71 22.19 -38.31
N LYS A 255 39.60 22.95 -37.63
CA LYS A 255 39.52 23.70 -36.35
C LYS A 255 39.14 22.92 -35.07
N GLY A 256 39.90 22.93 -33.98
CA GLY A 256 40.91 23.87 -33.49
C GLY A 256 40.44 24.43 -32.15
N ASP A 257 41.15 24.10 -31.06
CA ASP A 257 41.34 24.83 -29.78
C ASP A 257 41.93 23.85 -28.75
N LYS A 258 43.26 23.72 -28.65
CA LYS A 258 44.26 24.49 -27.89
C LYS A 258 44.26 24.24 -26.36
N TRP A 259 45.51 24.22 -25.86
CA TRP A 259 46.01 24.14 -24.46
C TRP A 259 46.14 22.73 -23.88
N SER A 260 47.28 22.26 -23.36
CA SER A 260 48.72 22.57 -23.46
C SER A 260 49.41 21.54 -22.55
N ASN A 261 50.37 20.77 -23.08
CA ASN A 261 51.24 19.92 -22.24
C ASN A 261 52.33 20.80 -21.63
N GLU A 262 52.35 20.89 -20.30
CA GLU A 262 53.51 21.35 -19.54
C GLU A 262 54.17 20.13 -18.90
N VAL A 263 55.41 19.91 -19.31
CA VAL A 263 56.37 19.00 -18.69
C VAL A 263 56.93 19.72 -17.47
N ALA A 264 56.73 19.16 -16.29
CA ALA A 264 57.47 19.51 -15.09
C ALA A 264 58.10 18.24 -14.50
N THR A 265 59.40 18.11 -14.75
CA THR A 265 60.36 17.41 -13.90
C THR A 265 60.34 18.02 -12.49
N ASP A 266 60.04 17.23 -11.47
CA ASP A 266 60.93 17.04 -10.32
C ASP A 266 60.41 15.92 -9.41
N GLY A 267 61.33 15.16 -8.83
CA GLY A 267 61.06 13.98 -8.04
C GLY A 267 60.58 14.28 -6.63
N SER A 268 59.71 13.43 -6.11
CA SER A 268 59.90 12.76 -4.81
C SER A 268 58.66 11.95 -4.43
N LEU A 269 58.93 10.87 -3.68
CA LEU A 269 58.01 9.99 -2.97
C LEU A 269 57.39 8.82 -3.75
N LEU A 270 58.26 7.82 -3.90
CA LEU A 270 57.92 6.40 -3.79
C LEU A 270 56.91 6.14 -2.67
N VAL A 271 55.70 5.72 -3.04
CA VAL A 271 54.88 4.81 -2.22
C VAL A 271 54.51 3.63 -3.10
N GLN A 272 55.11 2.49 -2.80
CA GLN A 272 54.71 1.17 -3.27
C GLN A 272 53.21 0.96 -3.07
N ILE A 273 52.48 0.68 -4.17
CA ILE A 273 51.26 -0.10 -4.11
C ILE A 273 51.59 -1.46 -4.72
N GLU A 274 52.02 -2.36 -3.86
CA GLU A 274 52.12 -3.79 -4.13
C GLU A 274 50.71 -4.38 -4.28
N GLY A 275 50.49 -5.13 -5.36
CA GLY A 275 49.51 -6.21 -5.38
C GLY A 275 48.08 -5.87 -5.80
N THR A 276 47.86 -5.42 -7.03
CA THR A 276 46.61 -5.76 -7.72
C THR A 276 46.63 -7.26 -8.02
N LYS A 277 46.08 -8.06 -7.11
CA LYS A 277 45.65 -9.43 -7.44
C LYS A 277 44.63 -9.32 -8.55
N GLU A 278 45.05 -9.61 -9.78
CA GLU A 278 44.16 -10.00 -10.85
C GLU A 278 43.32 -11.18 -10.34
N TYR A 279 42.06 -10.90 -10.00
CA TYR A 279 41.07 -11.93 -9.82
C TYR A 279 40.79 -12.51 -11.21
N SER A 280 41.58 -13.53 -11.57
CA SER A 280 41.22 -14.43 -12.66
C SER A 280 39.82 -14.97 -12.34
N THR A 281 38.85 -14.56 -13.14
CA THR A 281 37.52 -15.18 -13.21
C THR A 281 37.70 -16.55 -13.83
N THR A 282 38.27 -17.48 -13.06
CA THR A 282 38.17 -18.90 -13.36
C THR A 282 36.68 -19.24 -13.36
N GLY A 283 36.22 -19.68 -14.52
CA GLY A 283 34.85 -20.07 -14.77
C GLY A 283 34.39 -21.11 -13.74
N SER A 284 33.67 -20.65 -12.73
CA SER A 284 32.63 -21.45 -12.12
C SER A 284 31.37 -21.16 -12.93
N SER A 285 31.00 -22.10 -13.80
CA SER A 285 29.61 -22.21 -14.22
C SER A 285 28.75 -22.06 -12.97
N PRO A 286 27.81 -21.10 -12.88
CA PRO A 286 26.93 -21.05 -11.73
C PRO A 286 26.24 -22.41 -11.69
N LEU A 287 26.50 -23.17 -10.62
CA LEU A 287 25.87 -24.47 -10.38
C LEU A 287 24.38 -24.32 -10.70
N PRO A 288 23.76 -25.25 -11.45
CA PRO A 288 22.36 -25.13 -11.81
C PRO A 288 21.54 -25.18 -10.52
N GLU A 289 21.22 -24.01 -9.98
CA GLU A 289 20.44 -23.86 -8.78
C GLU A 289 19.07 -24.49 -9.06
N GLN A 290 18.81 -25.64 -8.42
CA GLN A 290 17.61 -26.43 -8.63
C GLN A 290 16.37 -25.53 -8.55
N ARG A 291 15.54 -25.54 -9.61
CA ARG A 291 14.26 -24.83 -9.60
C ARG A 291 13.44 -25.29 -8.40
N ARG A 292 13.14 -24.38 -7.47
CA ARG A 292 12.32 -24.67 -6.29
C ARG A 292 10.98 -25.30 -6.68
N SER A 293 10.50 -26.26 -5.88
CA SER A 293 9.19 -26.86 -6.08
C SER A 293 8.07 -25.86 -5.74
N ASN A 294 6.86 -26.12 -6.24
CA ASN A 294 5.67 -25.32 -5.88
C ASN A 294 5.45 -25.33 -4.35
N ARG A 295 5.67 -26.48 -3.72
CA ARG A 295 5.53 -26.66 -2.27
C ARG A 295 6.54 -25.81 -1.50
N ASP A 296 7.77 -25.73 -1.98
CA ASP A 296 8.84 -24.95 -1.35
C ASP A 296 8.56 -23.46 -1.44
N TRP A 297 8.04 -23.01 -2.60
CA TRP A 297 7.60 -21.63 -2.77
C TRP A 297 6.46 -21.27 -1.83
N ILE A 298 5.44 -22.12 -1.71
CA ILE A 298 4.32 -21.90 -0.78
C ILE A 298 4.81 -21.84 0.67
N LYS A 299 5.65 -22.79 1.10
CA LYS A 299 6.22 -22.82 2.46
C LYS A 299 7.03 -21.55 2.73
N THR A 300 7.83 -21.14 1.77
CA THR A 300 8.68 -19.94 1.87
C THR A 300 7.84 -18.66 1.95
N LEU A 301 6.81 -18.53 1.11
CA LEU A 301 5.89 -17.39 1.14
C LEU A 301 5.18 -17.30 2.49
N LEU A 302 4.65 -18.41 3.00
CA LEU A 302 3.96 -18.44 4.30
C LEU A 302 4.89 -18.11 5.47
N MET A 303 6.11 -18.65 5.48
CA MET A 303 7.09 -18.41 6.55
C MET A 303 7.50 -16.94 6.66
N TYR A 304 7.52 -16.20 5.54
CA TYR A 304 7.74 -14.75 5.55
C TYR A 304 6.46 -13.97 5.86
N ALA A 305 5.32 -14.42 5.36
CA ALA A 305 4.07 -13.70 5.51
C ALA A 305 3.51 -13.73 6.94
N ILE A 306 3.64 -14.87 7.66
CA ILE A 306 3.05 -15.03 9.00
C ILE A 306 3.62 -14.00 10.01
N PRO A 307 4.94 -13.81 10.15
CA PRO A 307 5.47 -12.81 11.07
C PRO A 307 5.05 -11.38 10.72
N VAL A 308 5.05 -11.04 9.42
CA VAL A 308 4.61 -9.72 8.93
C VAL A 308 3.13 -9.50 9.23
N CYS A 309 2.31 -10.53 9.05
CA CYS A 309 0.90 -10.51 9.38
C CYS A 309 0.70 -10.27 10.88
N LEU A 310 1.35 -11.05 11.75
CA LEU A 310 1.25 -10.91 13.21
C LEU A 310 1.63 -9.50 13.67
N GLY A 311 2.73 -8.95 13.14
CA GLY A 311 3.15 -7.57 13.44
C GLY A 311 2.14 -6.51 13.00
N SER A 312 1.36 -6.79 11.94
CA SER A 312 0.36 -5.86 11.40
C SER A 312 -0.98 -5.89 12.15
N LEU A 313 -1.21 -6.87 13.03
CA LEU A 313 -2.49 -7.02 13.75
C LEU A 313 -2.66 -6.05 14.92
N ALA A 314 -1.60 -5.40 15.39
CA ALA A 314 -1.65 -4.53 16.57
C ALA A 314 -2.73 -3.44 16.45
N VAL A 315 -2.74 -2.69 15.34
CA VAL A 315 -3.69 -1.58 15.13
C VAL A 315 -5.14 -2.07 14.96
N PRO A 316 -5.45 -3.07 14.10
CA PRO A 316 -6.81 -3.61 14.02
C PRO A 316 -7.34 -4.16 15.34
N LEU A 317 -6.49 -4.81 16.16
CA LEU A 317 -6.88 -5.33 17.46
C LEU A 317 -7.24 -4.20 18.44
N MET A 318 -6.50 -3.09 18.43
CA MET A 318 -6.84 -1.91 19.24
C MET A 318 -8.22 -1.35 18.86
N ASN A 319 -8.51 -1.21 17.56
CA ASN A 319 -9.81 -0.69 17.10
C ASN A 319 -11.00 -1.63 17.42
N LEU A 320 -10.74 -2.91 17.67
CA LEU A 320 -11.76 -3.85 18.08
C LEU A 320 -12.19 -3.68 19.53
N VAL A 321 -11.35 -3.10 20.39
CA VAL A 321 -11.69 -2.90 21.81
C VAL A 321 -12.99 -2.10 21.93
N ASP A 322 -13.09 -0.96 21.24
CA ASP A 322 -14.28 -0.11 21.28
C ASP A 322 -15.50 -0.78 20.62
N THR A 323 -15.26 -1.49 19.51
CA THR A 323 -16.28 -2.21 18.73
C THR A 323 -17.04 -3.23 19.58
N PHE A 324 -16.34 -3.92 20.49
CA PHE A 324 -16.96 -4.90 21.39
C PHE A 324 -17.39 -4.30 22.72
N THR A 325 -16.70 -3.28 23.22
CA THR A 325 -16.90 -2.78 24.58
C THR A 325 -18.06 -1.80 24.64
N VAL A 326 -18.08 -0.79 23.75
CA VAL A 326 -19.04 0.31 23.85
C VAL A 326 -20.49 -0.16 23.60
N PRO A 327 -20.83 -0.89 22.51
CA PRO A 327 -22.20 -1.35 22.31
C PRO A 327 -22.72 -2.26 23.42
N ARG A 328 -21.85 -3.13 23.98
CA ARG A 328 -22.20 -4.01 25.10
C ARG A 328 -22.49 -3.24 26.38
N LEU A 329 -21.70 -2.22 26.69
CA LEU A 329 -21.92 -1.38 27.87
C LEU A 329 -23.24 -0.61 27.72
N LEU A 330 -23.47 0.01 26.56
CA LEU A 330 -24.72 0.71 26.27
C LEU A 330 -25.95 -0.20 26.43
N ARG A 331 -25.85 -1.46 26.00
CA ARG A 331 -26.90 -2.48 26.21
C ARG A 331 -27.13 -2.84 27.67
N ARG A 332 -26.06 -2.93 28.46
CA ARG A 332 -26.17 -3.22 29.90
C ARG A 332 -26.86 -2.09 30.66
N GLU A 333 -26.72 -0.85 30.19
CA GLU A 333 -27.45 0.32 30.68
C GLU A 333 -28.93 0.36 30.21
N GLY A 334 -29.40 -0.68 29.52
CA GLY A 334 -30.81 -0.83 29.12
C GLY A 334 -31.17 -0.27 27.74
N LEU A 335 -30.20 0.19 26.95
CA LEU A 335 -30.46 0.62 25.57
C LEU A 335 -30.79 -0.58 24.67
N ASP A 336 -31.82 -0.41 23.85
CA ASP A 336 -32.20 -1.37 22.83
C ASP A 336 -31.09 -1.55 21.76
N GLU A 337 -31.21 -2.60 20.95
CA GLU A 337 -30.29 -2.93 19.86
C GLU A 337 -29.97 -1.73 18.98
N LEU A 338 -31.01 -1.07 18.51
CA LEU A 338 -30.90 -0.02 17.51
C LEU A 338 -30.44 1.30 18.15
N GLN A 339 -30.91 1.60 19.35
CA GLN A 339 -30.50 2.78 20.13
C GLN A 339 -29.02 2.71 20.53
N SER A 340 -28.53 1.54 20.92
CA SER A 340 -27.09 1.31 21.19
C SER A 340 -26.23 1.66 19.98
N MET A 341 -26.67 1.31 18.77
CA MET A 341 -25.96 1.65 17.54
C MET A 341 -26.04 3.14 17.20
N VAL A 342 -27.18 3.80 17.41
CA VAL A 342 -27.31 5.26 17.26
C VAL A 342 -26.33 5.98 18.19
N SER A 343 -26.30 5.62 19.48
CA SER A 343 -25.39 6.20 20.46
C SER A 343 -23.92 5.94 20.11
N PHE A 344 -23.58 4.74 19.61
CA PHE A 344 -22.23 4.45 19.13
C PHE A 344 -21.88 5.23 17.87
N GLY A 345 -22.84 5.50 16.99
CA GLY A 345 -22.68 6.38 15.83
C GLY A 345 -22.36 7.82 16.24
N ILE A 346 -23.12 8.35 17.20
CA ILE A 346 -22.88 9.68 17.79
C ILE A 346 -21.49 9.75 18.43
N TYR A 347 -21.10 8.74 19.21
CA TYR A 347 -19.75 8.64 19.80
C TYR A 347 -18.64 8.74 18.74
N ASN A 348 -18.83 8.13 17.57
CA ASN A 348 -17.83 8.10 16.50
C ASN A 348 -17.82 9.32 15.57
N ARG A 349 -18.65 10.36 15.79
CA ARG A 349 -18.70 11.59 14.98
C ARG A 349 -17.35 12.34 14.93
N GLY A 350 -16.52 12.21 15.97
CA GLY A 350 -15.19 12.81 16.02
C GLY A 350 -14.13 12.10 15.17
N LEU A 351 -14.35 10.83 14.82
CA LEU A 351 -13.33 9.98 14.20
C LEU A 351 -12.86 10.51 12.83
N PRO A 352 -13.75 10.95 11.90
CA PRO A 352 -13.31 11.51 10.62
C PRO A 352 -12.43 12.75 10.80
N LEU A 353 -12.72 13.60 11.79
CA LEU A 353 -11.97 14.84 12.06
C LEU A 353 -10.55 14.55 12.54
N VAL A 354 -10.41 13.63 13.50
CA VAL A 354 -9.09 13.17 13.98
C VAL A 354 -8.29 12.53 12.86
N GLN A 355 -8.96 11.77 11.98
CA GLN A 355 -8.31 11.16 10.82
C GLN A 355 -7.79 12.21 9.83
N LEU A 356 -8.51 13.31 9.60
CA LEU A 356 -8.03 14.42 8.75
C LEU A 356 -6.74 15.03 9.30
N VAL A 357 -6.68 15.29 10.61
CA VAL A 357 -5.46 15.79 11.27
C VAL A 357 -4.30 14.79 11.09
N THR A 358 -4.57 13.52 11.33
CA THR A 358 -3.59 12.43 11.19
C THR A 358 -3.09 12.30 9.74
N MET A 359 -3.96 12.53 8.75
CA MET A 359 -3.59 12.49 7.33
C MET A 359 -2.67 13.65 6.93
N LEU A 360 -2.95 14.86 7.43
CA LEU A 360 -2.07 16.01 7.22
C LEU A 360 -0.69 15.77 7.84
N ALA A 361 -0.65 15.26 9.08
CA ALA A 361 0.59 14.87 9.74
C ALA A 361 1.35 13.76 8.97
N THR A 362 0.64 12.77 8.43
CA THR A 362 1.25 11.70 7.61
C THR A 362 1.90 12.27 6.36
N SER A 363 1.24 13.23 5.71
CA SER A 363 1.75 13.86 4.49
C SER A 363 3.02 14.67 4.77
N LEU A 364 3.09 15.34 5.92
CA LEU A 364 4.29 16.03 6.37
C LEU A 364 5.41 15.06 6.75
N SER A 365 5.10 13.90 7.35
CA SER A 365 6.09 12.88 7.74
C SER A 365 6.95 12.39 6.57
N VAL A 366 6.37 12.30 5.36
CA VAL A 366 7.10 11.93 4.15
C VAL A 366 8.27 12.86 3.86
N LEU A 367 8.18 14.14 4.24
CA LEU A 367 9.26 15.13 4.06
C LEU A 367 10.43 14.89 5.04
N PHE A 368 10.19 14.24 6.18
CA PHE A 368 11.22 13.96 7.17
C PHE A 368 12.07 12.73 6.83
N ILE A 369 11.54 11.77 6.06
CA ILE A 369 12.28 10.54 5.71
C ILE A 369 13.60 10.86 4.98
N PRO A 370 13.63 11.70 3.93
CA PRO A 370 14.89 12.09 3.28
C PRO A 370 15.83 12.86 4.20
N ALA A 371 15.30 13.78 5.02
CA ALA A 371 16.10 14.57 5.97
C ALA A 371 16.77 13.67 7.02
N MET A 372 16.07 12.64 7.50
CA MET A 372 16.62 11.63 8.41
C MET A 372 17.69 10.78 7.75
N ALA A 373 17.48 10.37 6.50
CA ALA A 373 18.47 9.60 5.74
C ALA A 373 19.75 10.42 5.49
N GLU A 374 19.62 11.71 5.16
CA GLU A 374 20.74 12.62 4.99
C GLU A 374 21.49 12.87 6.30
N ALA A 375 20.77 13.10 7.41
CA ALA A 375 21.37 13.28 8.73
C ALA A 375 22.18 12.05 9.17
N ARG A 376 21.71 10.84 8.86
CA ARG A 376 22.42 9.58 9.14
C ARG A 376 23.72 9.45 8.33
N LEU A 377 23.73 9.91 7.07
CA LEU A 377 24.89 9.81 6.18
C LEU A 377 25.93 10.91 6.45
N LYS A 378 25.51 12.15 6.74
CA LYS A 378 26.40 13.31 6.82
C LYS A 378 26.75 13.75 8.24
N GLY A 379 25.86 13.54 9.22
CA GLY A 379 25.97 14.15 10.55
C GLY A 379 26.10 13.18 11.73
N GLY A 380 26.16 11.87 11.45
CA GLY A 380 26.29 10.83 12.47
C GLY A 380 25.10 10.75 13.46
N PRO A 381 25.24 10.03 14.58
CA PRO A 381 24.15 9.79 15.53
C PRO A 381 23.56 11.06 16.17
N GLY A 382 24.38 12.11 16.34
CA GLY A 382 23.95 13.38 16.93
C GLY A 382 22.96 14.15 16.06
N ALA A 383 23.25 14.26 14.75
CA ALA A 383 22.36 14.91 13.80
C ALA A 383 21.02 14.16 13.65
N VAL A 384 21.06 12.82 13.67
CA VAL A 384 19.86 11.96 13.71
C VAL A 384 19.01 12.28 14.94
N ARG A 385 19.62 12.37 16.13
CA ARG A 385 18.90 12.72 17.37
C ARG A 385 18.31 14.13 17.32
N GLN A 386 19.02 15.09 16.74
CA GLN A 386 18.54 16.46 16.58
C GLN A 386 17.34 16.52 15.62
N GLN A 387 17.44 15.87 14.46
CA GLN A 387 16.34 15.81 13.49
C GLN A 387 15.11 15.09 14.05
N ALA A 388 15.30 13.96 14.73
CA ALA A 388 14.21 13.26 15.40
C ALA A 388 13.55 14.14 16.48
N GLY A 389 14.33 14.86 17.27
CA GLY A 389 13.81 15.80 18.27
C GLY A 389 13.03 16.97 17.67
N LEU A 390 13.50 17.51 16.54
CA LEU A 390 12.79 18.57 15.79
C LEU A 390 11.48 18.04 15.22
N ALA A 391 11.49 16.87 14.57
CA ALA A 391 10.30 16.23 14.05
C ALA A 391 9.26 16.00 15.17
N LEU A 392 9.68 15.43 16.30
CA LEU A 392 8.80 15.17 17.43
C LEU A 392 8.15 16.46 17.97
N ARG A 393 8.91 17.55 18.09
CA ARG A 393 8.39 18.86 18.51
C ARG A 393 7.35 19.42 17.54
N TRP A 394 7.63 19.35 16.24
CA TRP A 394 6.68 19.82 15.21
C TRP A 394 5.38 19.04 15.24
N PHE A 395 5.43 17.72 15.39
CA PHE A 395 4.22 16.89 15.41
C PHE A 395 3.42 17.02 16.70
N TRP A 396 4.07 17.22 17.85
CA TRP A 396 3.39 17.62 19.07
C TRP A 396 2.73 18.99 18.92
N LEU A 397 3.43 19.98 18.35
CA LEU A 397 2.87 21.33 18.15
C LEU A 397 1.63 21.29 17.25
N ILE A 398 1.73 20.63 16.10
CA ILE A 398 0.61 20.48 15.15
C ILE A 398 -0.52 19.68 15.81
N GLY A 399 -0.20 18.57 16.48
CA GLY A 399 -1.17 17.71 17.14
C GLY A 399 -1.95 18.40 18.24
N LEU A 400 -1.25 19.11 19.13
CA LEU A 400 -1.86 19.87 20.23
C LEU A 400 -2.68 21.05 19.72
N ALA A 401 -2.18 21.79 18.72
CA ALA A 401 -2.93 22.89 18.10
C ALA A 401 -4.22 22.39 17.43
N ALA A 402 -4.14 21.30 16.66
CA ALA A 402 -5.29 20.71 16.00
C ALA A 402 -6.29 20.11 17.01
N SER A 403 -5.79 19.43 18.04
CA SER A 403 -6.58 18.90 19.16
C SER A 403 -7.34 20.01 19.88
N ALA A 404 -6.66 21.08 20.29
CA ALA A 404 -7.28 22.22 20.96
C ALA A 404 -8.29 22.93 20.05
N GLY A 405 -7.94 23.16 18.78
CA GLY A 405 -8.83 23.78 17.80
C GLY A 405 -10.10 22.96 17.58
N LEU A 406 -9.98 21.64 17.39
CA LEU A 406 -11.13 20.74 17.23
C LEU A 406 -11.97 20.65 18.51
N ALA A 407 -11.36 20.65 19.69
CA ALA A 407 -12.08 20.61 20.96
C ALA A 407 -12.88 21.91 21.21
N VAL A 408 -12.28 23.08 20.96
CA VAL A 408 -12.95 24.38 21.08
C VAL A 408 -14.09 24.51 20.07
N LEU A 409 -13.86 24.08 18.82
CA LEU A 409 -14.84 24.15 17.74
C LEU A 409 -15.76 22.92 17.67
N ALA A 410 -15.74 22.03 18.67
CA ALA A 410 -16.47 20.77 18.63
C ALA A 410 -17.97 20.97 18.37
N GLU A 411 -18.61 21.90 19.08
CA GLU A 411 -20.05 22.16 18.92
C GLU A 411 -20.41 22.74 17.55
N PRO A 412 -19.80 23.84 17.07
CA PRO A 412 -20.13 24.38 15.76
C PRO A 412 -19.81 23.39 14.63
N ILE A 413 -18.72 22.62 14.74
CA ILE A 413 -18.39 21.57 13.77
C ILE A 413 -19.45 20.46 13.80
N ASN A 414 -19.88 20.02 14.98
CA ASN A 414 -20.88 18.97 15.11
C ASN A 414 -22.21 19.37 14.45
N ARG A 415 -22.68 20.60 14.71
CA ARG A 415 -23.90 21.13 14.08
C ARG A 415 -23.75 21.30 12.57
N MET A 416 -22.62 21.86 12.13
CA MET A 416 -22.37 22.11 10.71
C MET A 416 -22.29 20.82 9.90
N LEU A 417 -21.58 19.82 10.41
CA LEU A 417 -21.39 18.57 9.70
C LEU A 417 -22.58 17.65 9.89
N TYR A 418 -23.07 17.44 11.11
CA TYR A 418 -24.02 16.37 11.45
C TYR A 418 -25.44 16.86 11.78
N GLY A 419 -25.70 18.17 11.68
CA GLY A 419 -27.04 18.76 11.80
C GLY A 419 -27.52 19.06 13.23
N ASP A 420 -26.87 18.51 14.26
CA ASP A 420 -27.24 18.72 15.67
C ASP A 420 -26.01 18.77 16.60
N ALA A 421 -26.25 19.02 17.90
CA ALA A 421 -25.21 19.11 18.93
C ALA A 421 -25.05 17.81 19.77
N ALA A 422 -25.71 16.72 19.40
CA ALA A 422 -25.66 15.47 20.14
C ALA A 422 -24.23 14.89 20.15
N GLY A 423 -23.77 14.43 21.32
CA GLY A 423 -22.42 13.87 21.46
C GLY A 423 -21.27 14.88 21.34
N THR A 424 -21.53 16.19 21.43
CA THR A 424 -20.48 17.22 21.37
C THR A 424 -19.37 16.97 22.40
N GLU A 425 -19.70 16.57 23.63
CA GLU A 425 -18.67 16.25 24.64
C GLU A 425 -17.82 15.05 24.23
N ALA A 426 -18.43 14.00 23.67
CA ALA A 426 -17.68 12.86 23.15
C ALA A 426 -16.73 13.28 22.01
N LEU A 427 -17.19 14.17 21.12
CA LEU A 427 -16.36 14.76 20.07
C LEU A 427 -15.19 15.56 20.68
N ARG A 428 -15.44 16.38 21.71
CA ARG A 428 -14.38 17.14 22.42
C ARG A 428 -13.30 16.21 22.99
N TYR A 429 -13.68 15.15 23.69
CA TYR A 429 -12.71 14.19 24.23
C TYR A 429 -11.97 13.44 23.11
N MET A 430 -12.68 13.07 22.04
CA MET A 430 -12.07 12.40 20.90
C MET A 430 -11.07 13.31 20.17
N ALA A 431 -11.34 14.61 20.07
CA ALA A 431 -10.43 15.59 19.50
C ALA A 431 -9.08 15.61 20.23
N LEU A 432 -9.05 15.35 21.54
CA LEU A 432 -7.81 15.26 22.31
C LEU A 432 -6.86 14.16 21.80
N THR A 433 -7.42 13.09 21.24
CA THR A 433 -6.62 11.99 20.67
C THR A 433 -5.87 12.37 19.40
N ALA A 434 -6.21 13.49 18.75
CA ALA A 434 -5.49 14.00 17.59
C ALA A 434 -4.01 14.28 17.91
N ALA A 435 -3.71 14.76 19.11
CA ALA A 435 -2.34 15.03 19.53
C ALA A 435 -1.49 13.76 19.62
N GLY A 436 -2.03 12.68 20.21
CA GLY A 436 -1.34 11.39 20.24
C GLY A 436 -1.23 10.75 18.85
N SER A 437 -2.27 10.92 18.02
CA SER A 437 -2.33 10.36 16.67
C SER A 437 -1.29 10.97 15.74
N THR A 438 -1.01 12.27 15.83
CA THR A 438 0.07 12.88 15.05
C THR A 438 1.43 12.34 15.47
N VAL A 439 1.69 12.24 16.77
CA VAL A 439 2.98 11.81 17.30
C VAL A 439 3.29 10.35 16.93
N SER A 440 2.27 9.48 16.94
CA SER A 440 2.41 8.07 16.55
C SER A 440 2.85 7.84 15.10
N ILE A 441 2.90 8.88 14.25
CA ILE A 441 3.33 8.77 12.85
C ILE A 441 4.85 8.76 12.69
N ILE A 442 5.59 9.38 13.62
CA ILE A 442 7.06 9.39 13.64
C ILE A 442 7.52 8.24 14.53
#